data_AF-A0A4V1T1Q8-F1
#
_entry.id   AF-A0A4V1T1Q8-F1
#
_cell.length_a   1.000
_cell.length_b   1.000
_cell.length_c   1.000
_cell.angle_alpha   90.00
_cell.angle_beta   90.00
_cell.angle_gamma   90.00
#
_symmetry.space_group_name_H-M   'P 1'
#
loop_
_entity.id
_entity.type
_entity.pdbx_description
1 polymer ?
#
loop_
_entity_poly.entity_id
_entity_poly.type
_entity_poly.pdbx_seq_one_letter_code
_entity_poly.pdbx_strand_id
1 'polypeptide(L)'
;MLHLFSPNKDLLRQLEHLLGYSPKHLPYYQLALMHRSRIEELANNNERLEFLGDAILGSIVADYLFKKYPNQSEGYLTEMRSRIVRRETLNAVALRMGLQKLVQYNQNDRSLSRSHIFGNALEALIGAVYLDQGFSRTRNFIMQQMIKPYIDIDMLENTDTNFKNKLLSWAQRNNRIISFDTIEERADGARKIFVIAVTMDGEVLATGNGYNKKEAGQQAAKEALAVLPKKKNEEE
;
A
#
# COMPACT_ATOMS: atom_id res chain seq x y z
N MET A 1 -41.24 5.93 -17.14
CA MET A 1 -41.77 5.43 -15.85
C MET A 1 -41.69 3.89 -15.83
N LEU A 2 -40.48 3.31 -15.78
CA LEU A 2 -40.24 1.86 -15.90
C LEU A 2 -39.06 1.37 -15.01
N HIS A 3 -38.72 2.10 -13.93
CA HIS A 3 -37.55 1.82 -13.07
C HIS A 3 -37.89 1.67 -11.57
N LEU A 4 -39.04 1.07 -11.25
CA LEU A 4 -39.45 0.92 -9.84
C LEU A 4 -39.18 -0.46 -9.23
N PHE A 5 -38.88 -1.51 -10.00
CA PHE A 5 -38.62 -2.86 -9.47
C PHE A 5 -37.49 -3.61 -10.21
N SER A 6 -36.34 -2.97 -10.44
CA SER A 6 -35.15 -3.72 -10.86
C SER A 6 -34.35 -4.14 -9.62
N PRO A 7 -34.01 -5.42 -9.42
CA PRO A 7 -33.13 -5.87 -8.33
C PRO A 7 -31.76 -5.16 -8.35
N ASN A 8 -31.42 -4.53 -9.47
CA ASN A 8 -30.22 -3.73 -9.63
C ASN A 8 -30.30 -2.33 -9.01
N LYS A 9 -31.48 -1.84 -8.61
CA LYS A 9 -31.66 -0.46 -8.13
C LYS A 9 -30.95 -0.23 -6.79
N ASP A 10 -31.04 -1.20 -5.87
CA ASP A 10 -30.39 -1.10 -4.57
C ASP A 10 -28.88 -1.30 -4.66
N LEU A 11 -28.43 -2.18 -5.56
CA LEU A 11 -27.01 -2.32 -5.88
C LEU A 11 -26.44 -1.04 -6.48
N LEU A 12 -27.15 -0.43 -7.44
CA LEU A 12 -26.73 0.82 -8.08
C LEU A 12 -26.57 1.94 -7.06
N ARG A 13 -27.53 2.11 -6.15
CA ARG A 13 -27.44 3.10 -5.06
C ARG A 13 -26.24 2.88 -4.14
N GLN A 14 -25.97 1.62 -3.78
CA GLN A 14 -24.81 1.29 -2.94
C GLN A 14 -23.49 1.54 -3.67
N LEU A 15 -23.43 1.22 -4.97
CA LEU A 15 -22.27 1.53 -5.81
C LEU A 15 -22.09 3.04 -5.99
N GLU A 16 -23.15 3.80 -6.23
CA GLU A 16 -23.10 5.26 -6.33
C GLU A 16 -22.51 5.90 -5.06
N HIS A 17 -22.92 5.41 -3.89
CA HIS A 17 -22.37 5.87 -2.62
C HIS A 17 -20.88 5.52 -2.46
N LEU A 18 -20.47 4.30 -2.85
CA LEU A 18 -19.07 3.86 -2.79
C LEU A 18 -18.16 4.59 -3.79
N LEU A 19 -18.64 4.82 -4.99
CA LEU A 19 -17.87 5.36 -6.11
C LEU A 19 -17.87 6.89 -6.12
N GLY A 20 -18.93 7.51 -5.59
CA GLY A 20 -19.22 8.94 -5.72
C GLY A 20 -19.78 9.34 -7.08
N TYR A 21 -20.18 8.37 -7.92
CA TYR A 21 -20.81 8.58 -9.22
C TYR A 21 -21.56 7.32 -9.69
N SER A 22 -22.44 7.47 -10.68
CA SER A 22 -23.18 6.34 -11.27
C SER A 22 -22.31 5.52 -12.23
N PRO A 23 -22.25 4.18 -12.06
CA PRO A 23 -21.76 3.25 -13.09
C PRO A 23 -22.41 3.49 -14.47
N LYS A 24 -21.64 3.34 -15.56
CA LYS A 24 -22.19 3.30 -16.92
C LYS A 24 -22.51 1.86 -17.34
N HIS A 25 -21.66 0.90 -16.95
CA HIS A 25 -21.80 -0.52 -17.27
C HIS A 25 -21.83 -1.38 -16.02
N LEU A 26 -23.03 -1.54 -15.44
CA LEU A 26 -23.28 -2.29 -14.20
C LEU A 26 -22.70 -3.73 -14.19
N PRO A 27 -22.69 -4.51 -15.28
CA PRO A 27 -22.17 -5.87 -15.28
C PRO A 27 -20.72 -6.00 -14.78
N TYR A 28 -19.84 -5.02 -15.04
CA TYR A 28 -18.47 -5.06 -14.52
C TYR A 28 -18.43 -5.04 -12.99
N TYR A 29 -19.30 -4.24 -12.38
CA TYR A 29 -19.40 -4.10 -10.93
C TYR A 29 -20.04 -5.32 -10.28
N GLN A 30 -21.04 -5.92 -10.94
CA GLN A 30 -21.62 -7.18 -10.49
C GLN A 30 -20.56 -8.28 -10.47
N LEU A 31 -19.76 -8.42 -11.54
CA LEU A 31 -18.69 -9.40 -11.62
C LEU A 31 -17.61 -9.16 -10.55
N ALA A 32 -17.20 -7.90 -10.31
CA ALA A 32 -16.22 -7.55 -9.29
C ALA A 32 -16.61 -8.02 -7.88
N LEU A 33 -17.92 -8.03 -7.58
CA LEU A 33 -18.48 -8.44 -6.30
C LEU A 33 -18.74 -9.95 -6.19
N MET A 34 -18.43 -10.76 -7.21
CA MET A 34 -18.63 -12.21 -7.20
C MET A 34 -17.33 -12.96 -6.89
N HIS A 35 -17.20 -13.41 -5.65
CA HIS A 35 -16.10 -14.27 -5.27
C HIS A 35 -16.27 -15.68 -5.87
N ARG A 36 -15.17 -16.33 -6.24
CA ARG A 36 -15.16 -17.67 -6.86
C ARG A 36 -15.89 -18.76 -6.07
N SER A 37 -16.02 -18.62 -4.75
CA SER A 37 -16.73 -19.60 -3.92
C SER A 37 -18.26 -19.54 -4.04
N ARG A 38 -18.81 -18.54 -4.72
CA ARG A 38 -20.25 -18.38 -4.88
C ARG A 38 -20.86 -19.28 -5.97
N ILE A 39 -20.12 -19.59 -7.02
CA ILE A 39 -20.64 -20.22 -8.25
C ILE A 39 -19.92 -21.55 -8.50
N GLU A 40 -20.64 -22.55 -9.02
CA GLU A 40 -20.05 -23.81 -9.48
C GLU A 40 -19.27 -23.67 -10.80
N GLU A 41 -19.63 -22.68 -11.64
CA GLU A 41 -18.91 -22.32 -12.87
C GLU A 41 -17.67 -21.46 -12.57
N LEU A 42 -16.49 -22.07 -12.73
CA LEU A 42 -15.17 -21.48 -12.48
C LEU A 42 -14.88 -20.19 -13.30
N ALA A 43 -15.58 -19.95 -14.42
CA ALA A 43 -15.22 -18.93 -15.40
C ALA A 43 -15.79 -17.52 -15.15
N ASN A 44 -16.78 -17.37 -14.25
CA ASN A 44 -17.52 -16.12 -14.06
C ASN A 44 -17.31 -15.56 -12.64
N ASN A 45 -16.06 -15.30 -12.27
CA ASN A 45 -15.68 -14.74 -10.97
C ASN A 45 -14.84 -13.46 -11.10
N ASN A 46 -14.51 -12.86 -9.97
CA ASN A 46 -13.79 -11.60 -9.90
C ASN A 46 -12.26 -11.67 -10.12
N GLU A 47 -11.64 -12.85 -10.23
CA GLU A 47 -10.16 -13.03 -10.24
C GLU A 47 -9.50 -12.31 -11.44
N ARG A 48 -10.15 -12.28 -12.61
CA ARG A 48 -9.61 -11.54 -13.77
C ARG A 48 -9.68 -10.02 -13.60
N LEU A 49 -10.71 -9.53 -12.93
CA LEU A 49 -10.83 -8.11 -12.60
C LEU A 49 -9.87 -7.73 -11.47
N GLU A 50 -9.66 -8.62 -10.49
CA GLU A 50 -8.66 -8.48 -9.43
C GLU A 50 -7.28 -8.29 -10.05
N PHE A 51 -6.87 -9.19 -10.96
CA PHE A 51 -5.58 -9.10 -11.67
C PHE A 51 -5.39 -7.74 -12.37
N LEU A 52 -6.40 -7.26 -13.11
CA LEU A 52 -6.34 -5.97 -13.77
C LEU A 52 -6.30 -4.82 -12.76
N GLY A 53 -7.11 -4.92 -11.71
CA GLY A 53 -7.25 -3.92 -10.67
C GLY A 53 -5.97 -3.71 -9.86
N ASP A 54 -5.27 -4.78 -9.49
CA ASP A 54 -3.98 -4.73 -8.80
C ASP A 54 -2.93 -3.96 -9.63
N ALA A 55 -2.80 -4.29 -10.93
CA ALA A 55 -1.86 -3.61 -11.82
C ALA A 55 -2.16 -2.10 -11.96
N ILE A 56 -3.44 -1.74 -12.08
CA ILE A 56 -3.89 -0.34 -12.16
C ILE A 56 -3.68 0.39 -10.82
N LEU A 57 -4.02 -0.24 -9.71
CA LEU A 57 -3.81 0.28 -8.36
C LEU A 57 -2.32 0.56 -8.11
N GLY A 58 -1.47 -0.43 -8.37
CA GLY A 58 -0.02 -0.32 -8.18
C GLY A 58 0.58 0.81 -9.01
N SER A 59 0.10 1.00 -10.25
CA SER A 59 0.54 2.08 -11.14
C SER A 59 0.12 3.47 -10.63
N ILE A 60 -1.13 3.62 -10.18
CA ILE A 60 -1.66 4.88 -9.65
C ILE A 60 -0.99 5.26 -8.32
N VAL A 61 -0.77 4.29 -7.43
CA VAL A 61 -0.06 4.52 -6.17
C VAL A 61 1.40 4.89 -6.44
N ALA A 62 2.07 4.23 -7.39
CA ALA A 62 3.43 4.59 -7.79
C ALA A 62 3.51 6.03 -8.34
N ASP A 63 2.60 6.43 -9.24
CA ASP A 63 2.50 7.81 -9.75
C ASP A 63 2.34 8.83 -8.61
N TYR A 64 1.44 8.52 -7.66
CA TYR A 64 1.18 9.38 -6.52
C TYR A 64 2.42 9.55 -5.62
N LEU A 65 3.08 8.44 -5.25
CA LEU A 65 4.24 8.46 -4.37
C LEU A 65 5.43 9.16 -5.02
N PHE A 66 5.67 8.91 -6.31
CA PHE A 66 6.74 9.56 -7.07
C PHE A 66 6.60 11.08 -7.06
N LYS A 67 5.37 11.58 -7.25
CA LYS A 67 5.07 13.03 -7.21
C LYS A 67 5.09 13.61 -5.80
N LYS A 68 4.65 12.85 -4.78
CA LYS A 68 4.62 13.31 -3.40
C LYS A 68 6.03 13.39 -2.79
N TYR A 69 6.94 12.50 -3.17
CA TYR A 69 8.26 12.38 -2.58
C TYR A 69 9.40 12.47 -3.62
N PRO A 70 9.59 13.63 -4.26
CA PRO A 70 10.56 13.79 -5.35
C PRO A 70 12.02 13.57 -4.93
N ASN A 71 12.32 13.66 -3.63
CA ASN A 71 13.67 13.52 -3.08
C ASN A 71 13.89 12.17 -2.37
N GLN A 72 12.92 11.27 -2.36
CA GLN A 72 13.08 9.97 -1.70
C GLN A 72 13.64 8.92 -2.64
N SER A 73 14.32 7.92 -2.07
CA SER A 73 14.93 6.82 -2.83
C SER A 73 13.88 5.90 -3.46
N GLU A 74 14.24 5.21 -4.54
CA GLU A 74 13.39 4.16 -5.14
C GLU A 74 12.96 3.12 -4.10
N GLY A 75 13.88 2.68 -3.23
CA GLY A 75 13.58 1.72 -2.17
C GLY A 75 12.53 2.22 -1.17
N TYR A 76 12.54 3.52 -0.84
CA TYR A 76 11.49 4.13 -0.01
C TYR A 76 10.14 4.13 -0.74
N LEU A 77 10.11 4.51 -2.02
CA LEU A 77 8.89 4.52 -2.82
C LEU A 77 8.29 3.11 -2.95
N THR A 78 9.12 2.11 -3.22
CA THR A 78 8.73 0.70 -3.30
C THR A 78 8.22 0.16 -1.96
N GLU A 79 8.82 0.56 -0.85
CA GLU A 79 8.36 0.19 0.50
C GLU A 79 7.01 0.84 0.84
N MET A 80 6.86 2.15 0.60
CA MET A 80 5.60 2.86 0.81
C MET A 80 4.47 2.30 -0.06
N ARG A 81 4.74 2.03 -1.34
CA ARG A 81 3.77 1.40 -2.24
C ARG A 81 3.32 0.06 -1.69
N SER A 82 4.26 -0.81 -1.32
CA SER A 82 3.98 -2.12 -0.75
C SER A 82 3.12 -2.03 0.52
N ARG A 83 3.36 -1.05 1.39
CA ARG A 83 2.54 -0.82 2.60
C ARG A 83 1.11 -0.42 2.28
N ILE A 84 0.89 0.37 1.22
CA ILE A 84 -0.43 0.82 0.79
C ILE A 84 -1.22 -0.31 0.13
N VAL A 85 -0.58 -1.07 -0.77
CA VAL A 85 -1.25 -2.09 -1.60
C VAL A 85 -1.20 -3.51 -1.02
N ARG A 86 -0.62 -3.73 0.16
CA ARG A 86 -0.61 -5.06 0.78
C ARG A 86 -2.02 -5.53 1.12
N ARG A 87 -2.23 -6.85 1.03
CA ARG A 87 -3.52 -7.53 1.25
C ARG A 87 -4.20 -7.14 2.56
N GLU A 88 -3.45 -7.03 3.65
CA GLU A 88 -4.02 -6.67 4.96
C GLU A 88 -4.58 -5.25 4.95
N THR A 89 -3.89 -4.33 4.28
CA THR A 89 -4.31 -2.92 4.20
C THR A 89 -5.52 -2.78 3.28
N LEU A 90 -5.49 -3.40 2.10
CA LEU A 90 -6.62 -3.37 1.17
C LEU A 90 -7.86 -4.04 1.76
N ASN A 91 -7.72 -5.17 2.47
CA ASN A 91 -8.85 -5.81 3.13
C ASN A 91 -9.44 -4.92 4.25
N ALA A 92 -8.60 -4.27 5.05
CA ALA A 92 -9.06 -3.34 6.09
C ALA A 92 -9.74 -2.09 5.49
N VAL A 93 -9.29 -1.60 4.35
CA VAL A 93 -9.95 -0.52 3.61
C VAL A 93 -11.29 -0.99 3.07
N ALA A 94 -11.35 -2.15 2.40
CA ALA A 94 -12.57 -2.72 1.86
C ALA A 94 -13.66 -2.91 2.92
N LEU A 95 -13.30 -3.41 4.11
CA LEU A 95 -14.20 -3.55 5.25
C LEU A 95 -14.76 -2.20 5.71
N ARG A 96 -13.91 -1.17 5.83
CA ARG A 96 -14.34 0.19 6.24
C ARG A 96 -15.18 0.91 5.18
N MET A 97 -14.95 0.61 3.90
CA MET A 97 -15.82 1.02 2.80
C MET A 97 -17.18 0.29 2.83
N GLY A 98 -17.29 -0.82 3.56
CA GLY A 98 -18.52 -1.60 3.66
C GLY A 98 -18.69 -2.65 2.56
N LEU A 99 -17.62 -2.98 1.80
CA LEU A 99 -17.68 -3.97 0.71
C LEU A 99 -18.17 -5.34 1.19
N GLN A 100 -17.94 -5.70 2.46
CA GLN A 100 -18.43 -6.97 3.03
C GLN A 100 -19.94 -7.19 2.87
N LYS A 101 -20.73 -6.11 2.76
CA LYS A 101 -22.19 -6.19 2.59
C LYS A 101 -22.60 -6.47 1.14
N LEU A 102 -21.68 -6.24 0.20
CA LEU A 102 -21.92 -6.33 -1.25
C LEU A 102 -21.29 -7.55 -1.88
N VAL A 103 -20.14 -7.99 -1.36
CA VAL A 103 -19.43 -9.16 -1.89
C VAL A 103 -20.26 -10.41 -1.67
N GLN A 104 -20.43 -11.18 -2.73
CA GLN A 104 -21.24 -12.37 -2.78
C GLN A 104 -20.29 -13.58 -2.79
N TYR A 105 -20.32 -14.37 -1.71
CA TYR A 105 -19.45 -15.50 -1.46
C TYR A 105 -20.20 -16.59 -0.68
N ASN A 106 -19.65 -17.81 -0.61
CA ASN A 106 -20.22 -18.88 0.22
C ASN A 106 -20.11 -18.54 1.72
N GLN A 107 -21.21 -18.10 2.32
CA GLN A 107 -21.26 -17.72 3.74
C GLN A 107 -21.15 -18.91 4.70
N ASN A 108 -21.38 -20.14 4.23
CA ASN A 108 -21.22 -21.34 5.05
C ASN A 108 -19.74 -21.65 5.33
N ASP A 109 -18.83 -21.14 4.48
CA ASP A 109 -17.40 -21.21 4.73
C ASP A 109 -16.95 -20.02 5.60
N ARG A 110 -16.93 -20.25 6.91
CA ARG A 110 -16.52 -19.25 7.90
C ARG A 110 -15.07 -18.81 7.74
N SER A 111 -14.21 -19.61 7.08
CA SER A 111 -12.79 -19.25 6.87
C SER A 111 -12.66 -18.06 5.92
N LEU A 112 -13.54 -17.94 4.93
CA LEU A 112 -13.53 -16.86 3.95
C LEU A 112 -13.82 -15.49 4.59
N SER A 113 -14.74 -15.43 5.55
CA SER A 113 -15.05 -14.18 6.27
C SER A 113 -13.86 -13.61 7.06
N ARG A 114 -12.89 -14.46 7.41
CA ARG A 114 -11.66 -14.10 8.13
C ARG A 114 -10.45 -13.92 7.19
N SER A 115 -10.65 -14.08 5.89
CA SER A 115 -9.60 -14.00 4.88
C SER A 115 -9.51 -12.59 4.26
N HIS A 116 -8.77 -12.48 3.16
CA HIS A 116 -8.56 -11.24 2.41
C HIS A 116 -9.52 -11.03 1.23
N ILE A 117 -10.61 -11.81 1.13
CA ILE A 117 -11.53 -11.76 -0.02
C ILE A 117 -12.11 -10.37 -0.29
N PHE A 118 -12.25 -9.51 0.74
CA PHE A 118 -12.78 -8.17 0.55
C PHE A 118 -11.73 -7.23 -0.06
N GLY A 119 -10.44 -7.46 0.24
CA GLY A 119 -9.33 -6.81 -0.45
C GLY A 119 -9.29 -7.18 -1.94
N ASN A 120 -9.39 -8.47 -2.25
CA ASN A 120 -9.48 -8.95 -3.63
C ASN A 120 -10.69 -8.37 -4.37
N ALA A 121 -11.85 -8.28 -3.70
CA ALA A 121 -13.02 -7.62 -4.28
C ALA A 121 -12.84 -6.11 -4.49
N LEU A 122 -12.05 -5.44 -3.64
CA LEU A 122 -11.69 -4.03 -3.83
C LEU A 122 -10.79 -3.84 -5.05
N GLU A 123 -9.80 -4.72 -5.25
CA GLU A 123 -8.98 -4.74 -6.47
C GLU A 123 -9.87 -5.00 -7.69
N ALA A 124 -10.75 -6.00 -7.64
CA ALA A 124 -11.69 -6.26 -8.72
C ALA A 124 -12.63 -5.07 -9.00
N LEU A 125 -13.06 -4.33 -7.97
CA LEU A 125 -13.85 -3.12 -8.11
C LEU A 125 -13.05 -2.02 -8.83
N ILE A 126 -11.75 -1.87 -8.52
CA ILE A 126 -10.85 -0.96 -9.24
C ILE A 126 -10.75 -1.37 -10.73
N GLY A 127 -10.62 -2.67 -11.01
CA GLY A 127 -10.64 -3.21 -12.36
C GLY A 127 -11.94 -2.87 -13.11
N ALA A 128 -13.10 -3.02 -12.45
CA ALA A 128 -14.39 -2.66 -13.01
C ALA A 128 -14.50 -1.15 -13.31
N VAL A 129 -14.04 -0.29 -12.38
CA VAL A 129 -14.00 1.16 -12.58
C VAL A 129 -13.11 1.53 -13.77
N TYR A 130 -11.96 0.88 -13.92
CA TYR A 130 -11.05 1.11 -15.04
C TYR A 130 -11.69 0.76 -16.39
N LEU A 131 -12.36 -0.40 -16.49
CA LEU A 131 -13.07 -0.78 -17.72
C LEU A 131 -14.25 0.16 -18.03
N ASP A 132 -14.96 0.63 -17.01
CA ASP A 132 -16.15 1.46 -17.18
C ASP A 132 -15.85 2.94 -17.48
N GLN A 133 -14.80 3.48 -16.86
CA GLN A 133 -14.56 4.94 -16.79
C GLN A 133 -13.16 5.37 -17.24
N GLY A 134 -12.24 4.43 -17.45
CA GLY A 134 -10.86 4.70 -17.84
C GLY A 134 -9.98 5.26 -16.73
N PHE A 135 -8.69 5.37 -17.03
CA PHE A 135 -7.63 5.63 -16.06
C PHE A 135 -7.84 6.87 -15.18
N SER A 136 -8.23 8.01 -15.77
CA SER A 136 -8.37 9.27 -15.02
C SER A 136 -9.45 9.20 -13.95
N ARG A 137 -10.56 8.51 -14.23
CA ARG A 137 -11.65 8.32 -13.26
C ARG A 137 -11.27 7.29 -12.20
N THR A 138 -10.59 6.22 -12.58
CA THR A 138 -10.03 5.26 -11.62
C THR A 138 -9.05 5.91 -10.65
N ARG A 139 -8.17 6.78 -11.16
CA ARG A 139 -7.25 7.57 -10.32
C ARG A 139 -8.00 8.41 -9.30
N ASN A 140 -9.05 9.13 -9.72
CA ASN A 140 -9.84 9.94 -8.80
C ASN A 140 -10.58 9.10 -7.76
N PHE A 141 -11.15 7.96 -8.16
CA PHE A 141 -11.78 7.01 -7.24
C PHE A 141 -10.77 6.52 -6.18
N ILE A 142 -9.62 6.01 -6.61
CA ILE A 142 -8.56 5.54 -5.70
C ILE A 142 -8.11 6.66 -4.76
N MET A 143 -7.81 7.86 -5.27
CA MET A 143 -7.29 8.92 -4.41
C MET A 143 -8.33 9.46 -3.42
N GLN A 144 -9.56 9.69 -3.87
CA GLN A 144 -10.57 10.40 -3.08
C GLN A 144 -11.46 9.48 -2.24
N GLN A 145 -11.78 8.29 -2.73
CA GLN A 145 -12.68 7.35 -2.06
C GLN A 145 -11.94 6.26 -1.29
N MET A 146 -10.68 5.97 -1.64
CA MET A 146 -9.93 4.87 -1.02
C MET A 146 -8.75 5.35 -0.17
N ILE A 147 -7.79 6.08 -0.76
CA ILE A 147 -6.56 6.48 -0.06
C ILE A 147 -6.86 7.56 0.98
N LYS A 148 -7.37 8.72 0.55
CA LYS A 148 -7.57 9.88 1.43
C LYS A 148 -8.45 9.59 2.67
N PRO A 149 -9.56 8.82 2.58
CA PRO A 149 -10.42 8.60 3.74
C PRO A 149 -9.93 7.50 4.69
N TYR A 150 -9.12 6.54 4.19
CA TYR A 150 -8.86 5.31 4.93
C TYR A 150 -7.38 5.03 5.18
N ILE A 151 -6.46 5.68 4.47
CA ILE A 151 -5.02 5.44 4.61
C ILE A 151 -4.36 6.68 5.18
N ASP A 152 -3.91 6.58 6.43
CA ASP A 152 -3.07 7.59 7.06
C ASP A 152 -1.63 7.44 6.56
N ILE A 153 -1.28 8.25 5.56
CA ILE A 153 0.04 8.21 4.95
C ILE A 153 1.10 8.71 5.93
N ASP A 154 0.78 9.70 6.77
CA ASP A 154 1.74 10.29 7.70
C ASP A 154 2.13 9.29 8.80
N MET A 155 1.19 8.46 9.24
CA MET A 155 1.47 7.33 10.13
C MET A 155 2.36 6.27 9.44
N LEU A 156 2.14 5.99 8.15
CA LEU A 156 2.97 5.08 7.36
C LEU A 156 4.39 5.61 7.15
N GLU A 157 4.58 6.93 7.08
CA GLU A 157 5.90 7.56 6.98
C GLU A 157 6.71 7.44 8.27
N ASN A 158 6.03 7.56 9.41
CA ASN A 158 6.65 7.70 10.73
C ASN A 158 6.90 6.38 11.46
N THR A 159 6.65 5.24 10.83
CA THR A 159 6.91 3.94 11.46
C THR A 159 8.40 3.76 11.78
N ASP A 160 8.71 3.10 12.90
CA ASP A 160 10.06 2.92 13.50
C ASP A 160 11.07 2.13 12.64
N THR A 161 10.76 1.84 11.38
CA THR A 161 11.60 1.05 10.49
C THR A 161 12.24 1.90 9.38
N ASN A 162 12.10 3.23 9.43
CA ASN A 162 12.53 4.13 8.36
C ASN A 162 13.74 5.02 8.71
N PHE A 163 14.60 4.58 9.63
CA PHE A 163 15.79 5.35 10.05
C PHE A 163 16.77 5.59 8.90
N LYS A 164 16.97 4.61 8.02
CA LYS A 164 17.88 4.75 6.86
C LYS A 164 17.48 5.90 5.94
N ASN A 165 16.21 6.00 5.56
CA ASN A 165 15.78 7.10 4.69
C ASN A 165 15.72 8.44 5.42
N LYS A 166 15.39 8.45 6.73
CA LYS A 166 15.49 9.66 7.57
C LYS A 166 16.93 10.20 7.58
N LEU A 167 17.91 9.31 7.72
CA LEU A 167 19.33 9.68 7.70
C LEU A 167 19.79 10.17 6.32
N LEU A 168 19.42 9.47 5.24
CA LEU A 168 19.73 9.91 3.87
C LEU A 168 19.10 11.28 3.56
N SER A 169 17.86 11.50 3.98
CA SER A 169 17.18 12.79 3.82
C SER A 169 17.87 13.91 4.62
N TRP A 170 18.34 13.62 5.84
CA TRP A 170 19.12 14.57 6.63
C TRP A 170 20.44 14.90 5.94
N ALA A 171 21.16 13.90 5.43
CA ALA A 171 22.44 14.10 4.76
C ALA A 171 22.29 14.95 3.50
N GLN A 172 21.30 14.65 2.66
CA GLN A 172 20.99 15.43 1.46
C GLN A 172 20.67 16.90 1.80
N ARG A 173 19.87 17.16 2.85
CA ARG A 173 19.55 18.53 3.27
C ARG A 173 20.75 19.31 3.82
N ASN A 174 21.74 18.61 4.38
CA ASN A 174 22.94 19.22 4.96
C ASN A 174 24.15 19.14 4.03
N ASN A 175 23.97 18.74 2.75
CA ASN A 175 25.05 18.52 1.78
C ASN A 175 26.17 17.60 2.31
N ARG A 176 25.80 16.54 3.04
CA ARG A 176 26.72 15.52 3.58
C ARG A 176 26.66 14.26 2.73
N ILE A 177 27.79 13.58 2.58
CA ILE A 177 27.87 12.31 1.87
C ILE A 177 27.77 11.19 2.91
N ILE A 178 26.78 10.29 2.77
CA ILE A 178 26.63 9.11 3.63
C ILE A 178 26.77 7.83 2.82
N SER A 179 27.52 6.87 3.35
CA SER A 179 27.59 5.49 2.85
C SER A 179 27.15 4.48 3.92
N PHE A 180 26.78 3.28 3.44
CA PHE A 180 26.46 2.13 4.29
C PHE A 180 27.33 0.95 3.84
N ASP A 181 28.33 0.61 4.62
CA ASP A 181 29.32 -0.40 4.27
C ASP A 181 29.19 -1.62 5.18
N THR A 182 29.22 -2.82 4.60
CA THR A 182 29.24 -4.06 5.40
C THR A 182 30.68 -4.29 5.85
N ILE A 183 30.93 -4.12 7.15
CA ILE A 183 32.28 -4.19 7.73
C ILE A 183 32.59 -5.56 8.33
N GLU A 184 31.55 -6.34 8.65
CA GLU A 184 31.69 -7.68 9.22
C GLU A 184 30.49 -8.55 8.82
N GLU A 185 30.77 -9.82 8.51
CA GLU A 185 29.76 -10.87 8.40
C GLU A 185 30.23 -12.03 9.29
N ARG A 186 29.47 -12.34 10.34
CA ARG A 186 29.82 -13.41 11.30
C ARG A 186 28.70 -14.43 11.44
N ALA A 187 29.08 -15.67 11.76
CA ALA A 187 28.13 -16.74 12.04
C ALA A 187 27.65 -16.68 13.50
N ASP A 188 26.35 -16.87 13.69
CA ASP A 188 25.68 -17.03 14.98
C ASP A 188 24.86 -18.32 14.94
N GLY A 189 25.53 -19.44 15.24
CA GLY A 189 24.99 -20.78 15.04
C GLY A 189 24.60 -21.04 13.59
N ALA A 190 23.31 -21.29 13.34
CA ALA A 190 22.77 -21.50 11.99
C ALA A 190 22.41 -20.20 11.24
N ARG A 191 22.57 -19.03 11.88
CA ARG A 191 22.21 -17.73 11.30
C ARG A 191 23.47 -16.90 11.01
N LYS A 192 23.33 -15.90 10.14
CA LYS A 192 24.37 -14.90 9.89
C LYS A 192 23.98 -13.59 10.57
N ILE A 193 24.97 -12.93 11.17
CA ILE A 193 24.86 -11.54 11.64
C ILE A 193 25.69 -10.67 10.70
N PHE A 194 25.07 -9.61 10.21
CA PHE A 194 25.72 -8.58 9.40
C PHE A 194 25.98 -7.36 10.28
N VAL A 195 27.16 -6.76 10.16
CA VAL A 195 27.49 -5.48 10.79
C VAL A 195 27.69 -4.44 9.69
N ILE A 196 26.90 -3.37 9.75
CA ILE A 196 26.96 -2.25 8.82
C ILE A 196 27.50 -1.02 9.54
N ALA A 197 28.49 -0.36 8.95
CA ALA A 197 28.94 0.96 9.33
C ALA A 197 28.23 2.01 8.48
N VAL A 198 27.75 3.07 9.13
CA VAL A 198 27.38 4.33 8.49
C VAL A 198 28.60 5.21 8.51
N THR A 199 29.08 5.64 7.34
CA THR A 199 30.09 6.70 7.27
C THR A 199 29.47 8.00 6.79
N MET A 200 29.98 9.12 7.31
CA MET A 200 29.62 10.46 6.86
C MET A 200 30.91 11.22 6.53
N ASP A 201 31.03 11.66 5.28
CA ASP A 201 32.23 12.34 4.75
C ASP A 201 33.54 11.57 5.00
N GLY A 202 33.48 10.24 4.97
CA GLY A 202 34.63 9.34 5.16
C GLY A 202 34.89 8.92 6.61
N GLU A 203 34.18 9.48 7.59
CA GLU A 203 34.31 9.10 9.00
C GLU A 203 33.17 8.18 9.46
N VAL A 204 33.48 7.17 10.26
CA VAL A 204 32.46 6.26 10.81
C VAL A 204 31.62 7.00 11.84
N LEU A 205 30.33 7.16 11.55
CA LEU A 205 29.37 7.85 12.41
C LEU A 205 28.73 6.90 13.42
N ALA A 206 28.36 5.69 12.97
CA ALA A 206 27.78 4.65 13.80
C ALA A 206 27.88 3.27 13.13
N THR A 207 27.64 2.22 13.91
CA THR A 207 27.50 0.86 13.41
C THR A 207 26.18 0.25 13.89
N GLY A 208 25.70 -0.76 13.16
CA GLY A 208 24.50 -1.51 13.52
C GLY A 208 24.62 -2.94 13.05
N ASN A 209 23.97 -3.85 13.78
CA ASN A 209 23.99 -5.27 13.48
C ASN A 209 22.55 -5.81 13.29
N GLY A 210 22.42 -6.92 12.58
CA GLY A 210 21.13 -7.56 12.33
C GLY A 210 21.28 -8.88 11.59
N TYR A 211 20.20 -9.66 11.52
CA TYR A 211 20.21 -10.97 10.86
C TYR A 211 20.16 -10.88 9.33
N ASN A 212 20.00 -9.68 8.79
CA ASN A 212 20.13 -9.37 7.38
C ASN A 212 20.66 -7.93 7.19
N LYS A 213 21.17 -7.62 6.00
CA LYS A 213 21.73 -6.30 5.66
C LYS A 213 20.71 -5.15 5.81
N LYS A 214 19.41 -5.40 5.57
CA LYS A 214 18.37 -4.37 5.73
C LYS A 214 18.22 -3.98 7.20
N GLU A 215 18.10 -4.96 8.08
CA GLU A 215 17.96 -4.78 9.53
C GLU A 215 19.20 -4.09 10.13
N ALA A 216 20.40 -4.62 9.82
CA ALA A 216 21.66 -4.04 10.28
C ALA A 216 21.82 -2.58 9.85
N GLY A 217 21.44 -2.25 8.61
CA GLY A 217 21.50 -0.89 8.08
C GLY A 217 20.47 0.05 8.72
N GLN A 218 19.28 -0.42 9.06
CA GLN A 218 18.30 0.38 9.81
C GLN A 218 18.78 0.67 11.23
N GLN A 219 19.37 -0.32 11.90
CA GLN A 219 19.95 -0.13 13.23
C GLN A 219 21.12 0.87 13.18
N ALA A 220 22.03 0.72 12.21
CA ALA A 220 23.16 1.63 12.05
C ALA A 220 22.68 3.07 11.78
N ALA A 221 21.63 3.23 10.95
CA ALA A 221 21.03 4.52 10.70
C ALA A 221 20.35 5.13 11.94
N LYS A 222 19.74 4.31 12.79
CA LYS A 222 19.12 4.74 14.05
C LYS A 222 20.17 5.31 15.00
N GLU A 223 21.27 4.58 15.20
CA GLU A 223 22.39 5.03 16.03
C GLU A 223 23.03 6.31 15.47
N ALA A 224 23.25 6.36 14.16
CA ALA A 224 23.75 7.55 13.48
C ALA A 224 22.84 8.77 13.69
N LEU A 225 21.51 8.61 13.56
CA LEU A 225 20.56 9.70 13.82
C LEU A 225 20.56 10.19 15.27
N ALA A 226 20.93 9.34 16.24
CA ALA A 226 20.97 9.70 17.65
C ALA A 226 22.18 10.59 18.00
N VAL A 227 23.30 10.45 17.27
CA VAL A 227 24.52 11.24 17.46
C VAL A 227 24.55 12.53 16.64
N LEU A 228 23.69 12.65 15.63
CA LEU A 228 23.60 13.86 14.82
C LEU A 228 23.03 15.05 15.62
N PRO A 229 23.50 16.29 15.35
CA PRO A 229 22.96 17.47 15.99
C PRO A 229 21.45 17.56 15.72
N LYS A 230 20.63 17.54 16.78
CA LYS A 230 19.23 17.91 16.68
C LYS A 230 19.18 19.41 16.39
N LYS A 231 18.45 19.83 15.36
CA LYS A 231 18.17 21.26 15.13
C LYS A 231 17.67 21.86 16.45
N LYS A 232 18.26 22.97 16.90
CA LYS A 232 17.54 23.94 17.74
C LYS A 232 16.28 24.29 16.95
N ASN A 233 15.11 24.19 17.58
CA ASN A 233 13.86 24.67 16.99
C ASN A 233 14.11 26.13 16.58
N GLU A 234 13.99 26.41 15.29
CA GLU A 234 13.76 27.75 14.78
C GLU A 234 12.30 28.07 15.14
N GLU A 235 12.10 28.46 16.41
CA GLU A 235 11.04 29.38 16.77
C GLU A 235 11.51 30.76 16.34
N GLU A 236 10.93 31.26 15.25
CA GLU A 236 10.68 32.69 14.96
C GLU A 236 9.63 32.80 13.83
#